data_AF-A0A1B6CLQ2-F1
#
_entry.id   AF-A0A1B6CLQ2-F1
#
_cell.length_a   1.000
_cell.length_b   1.000
_cell.length_c   1.000
_cell.angle_alpha   90.00
_cell.angle_beta   90.00
_cell.angle_gamma   90.00
#
_symmetry.space_group_name_H-M   'P 1'
#
loop_
_entity.id
_entity.type
_entity.pdbx_description
1 polymer ?
#
loop_
_entity_poly.entity_id
_entity_poly.type
_entity_poly.pdbx_seq_one_letter_code
_entity_poly.pdbx_strand_id
1 'polypeptide(L)'
;YLNFKGHIENYLEHIFYDLTTVALHNWRSYGEMRRLAQHKYKLDTIDDNLPSQTLEQGLDVLEIMRNIHIFVMKYFYNLNNQIFIEHSTNNKNYNTISIKHIANSIRTHGTGIMNTTVNFTYQFLRKKLKIFSEFLYDEHIKSRLLKDQCYFRDNKTQLDSKYPYERADRFNKGIRKLNKGVSDNGLTYLDQFRLLITYIGNALGYVRMIRSGGLHFCSNTVSFIPDLDNIIPLEDMCLEENLSRDCADAAKSLDTIINNMSRSLTEGTEYFKLLVDVFATELRNPKNIHLRNFHIIIPPLTINFVEHLIINKEKMNRKSKTGGAFTDDGFAMGVAYLLKVLDLNHDFDSLHWFQTVNEKYNLEKEAINKQGKIESREDDKLQQTLSLTSKRLDTYQQEFTLLYYSLSSARIFFQKEQITTEEVKKDAKE
;
A
#
# COMPACT_ATOMS: atom_id res chain seq x y z
N TYR A 1 56.11 33.69 3.48
CA TYR A 1 54.73 34.10 3.21
C TYR A 1 53.80 33.04 3.78
N LEU A 2 53.01 33.36 4.82
CA LEU A 2 51.94 32.46 5.27
C LEU A 2 50.82 32.50 4.23
N ASN A 3 50.49 31.35 3.63
CA ASN A 3 49.32 31.24 2.76
C ASN A 3 48.06 31.19 3.64
N PHE A 4 47.54 32.38 3.96
CA PHE A 4 46.35 32.53 4.82
C PHE A 4 45.11 31.86 4.20
N LYS A 5 45.01 31.87 2.86
CA LYS A 5 43.94 31.20 2.11
C LYS A 5 43.96 29.70 2.35
N GLY A 6 45.12 29.06 2.14
CA GLY A 6 45.29 27.62 2.31
C GLY A 6 45.09 27.14 3.76
N HIS A 7 45.41 27.97 4.75
CA HIS A 7 45.15 27.63 6.15
C HIS A 7 43.66 27.64 6.48
N ILE A 8 42.89 28.59 5.93
CA ILE A 8 41.44 28.66 6.10
C ILE A 8 40.75 27.53 5.33
N GLU A 9 41.19 27.25 4.10
CA GLU A 9 40.67 26.13 3.29
C GLU A 9 40.81 24.81 4.05
N ASN A 10 42.01 24.49 4.55
CA ASN A 10 42.29 23.26 5.28
C ASN A 10 41.55 23.18 6.63
N TYR A 11 41.39 24.33 7.33
CA TYR A 11 40.61 24.38 8.57
C TYR A 11 39.12 24.11 8.34
N LEU A 12 38.54 24.74 7.31
CA LEU A 12 37.14 24.53 6.95
C LEU A 12 36.89 23.11 6.43
N GLU A 13 37.80 22.55 5.64
CA GLU A 13 37.75 21.16 5.18
C GLU A 13 37.67 20.18 6.36
N HIS A 14 38.61 20.29 7.31
CA HIS A 14 38.63 19.43 8.49
C HIS A 14 37.34 19.56 9.31
N ILE A 15 36.88 20.79 9.55
CA ILE A 15 35.64 21.01 10.31
C ILE A 15 34.43 20.43 9.60
N PHE A 16 34.29 20.69 8.30
CA PHE A 16 33.13 20.21 7.57
C PHE A 16 33.15 18.67 7.46
N TYR A 17 34.30 18.04 7.27
CA TYR A 17 34.41 16.58 7.26
C TYR A 17 34.11 15.98 8.64
N ASP A 18 34.73 16.50 9.71
CA ASP A 18 34.54 15.98 11.08
C ASP A 18 33.09 16.18 11.55
N LEU A 19 32.47 17.33 11.27
CA LEU A 19 31.07 17.55 11.64
C LEU A 19 30.11 16.70 10.79
N THR A 20 30.43 16.44 9.53
CA THR A 20 29.62 15.56 8.67
C THR A 20 29.75 14.10 9.11
N THR A 21 30.92 13.64 9.54
CA THR A 21 31.11 12.28 10.07
C THR A 21 30.40 12.06 11.40
N VAL A 22 30.33 13.07 12.27
CA VAL A 22 29.57 13.01 13.52
C VAL A 22 28.06 13.06 13.28
N ALA A 23 27.62 13.87 12.31
CA ALA A 23 26.21 14.08 12.00
C ALA A 23 25.96 14.00 10.49
N LEU A 24 25.89 12.77 9.96
CA LEU A 24 25.73 12.49 8.53
C LEU A 24 24.53 13.20 7.89
N HIS A 25 23.48 13.54 8.63
CA HIS A 25 22.31 14.26 8.11
C HIS A 25 22.59 15.73 7.73
N ASN A 26 23.64 16.35 8.28
CA ASN A 26 24.00 17.74 8.03
C ASN A 26 24.91 17.93 6.80
N TRP A 27 25.23 16.84 6.09
CA TRP A 27 26.05 16.88 4.87
C TRP A 27 25.59 17.93 3.87
N ARG A 28 24.26 18.10 3.71
CA ARG A 28 23.67 19.07 2.79
C ARG A 28 23.92 20.51 3.24
N SER A 29 23.74 20.79 4.53
CA SER A 29 23.99 22.11 5.13
C SER A 29 25.46 22.49 5.02
N TYR A 30 26.37 21.55 5.27
CA TYR A 30 27.81 21.79 5.11
C TYR A 30 28.22 21.93 3.64
N GLY A 31 27.60 21.20 2.72
CA GLY A 31 27.75 21.42 1.28
C GLY A 31 27.30 22.82 0.83
N GLU A 32 26.18 23.33 1.36
CA GLU A 32 25.73 24.70 1.10
C GLU A 32 26.69 25.75 1.71
N MET A 33 27.22 25.51 2.91
CA MET A 33 28.23 26.37 3.52
C MET A 33 29.53 26.42 2.71
N ARG A 34 29.97 25.29 2.12
CA ARG A 34 31.12 25.27 1.20
C ARG A 34 30.87 26.10 -0.05
N ARG A 35 29.69 25.94 -0.68
CA ARG A 35 29.30 26.75 -1.85
C ARG A 35 29.25 28.24 -1.51
N LEU A 36 28.75 28.61 -0.34
CA LEU A 36 28.76 29.99 0.14
C LEU A 36 30.19 30.51 0.40
N ALA A 37 31.07 29.69 0.97
CA ALA A 37 32.48 30.02 1.19
C ALA A 37 33.21 30.26 -0.15
N GLN A 38 32.96 29.41 -1.14
CA GLN A 38 33.50 29.58 -2.49
C GLN A 38 32.96 30.85 -3.15
N HIS A 39 31.63 31.09 -3.10
CA HIS A 39 31.02 32.25 -3.74
C HIS A 39 31.45 33.59 -3.12
N LYS A 40 31.53 33.66 -1.79
CA LYS A 40 31.80 34.92 -1.07
C LYS A 40 33.29 35.19 -0.86
N TYR A 41 34.09 34.15 -0.64
CA TYR A 41 35.50 34.28 -0.25
C TYR A 41 36.47 33.63 -1.25
N LYS A 42 35.98 33.01 -2.33
CA LYS A 42 36.79 32.30 -3.34
C LYS A 42 37.72 31.24 -2.72
N LEU A 43 37.25 30.59 -1.65
CA LEU A 43 37.94 29.48 -1.00
C LEU A 43 37.62 28.19 -1.77
N ASP A 44 38.65 27.44 -2.12
CA ASP A 44 38.53 26.17 -2.83
C ASP A 44 38.72 25.04 -1.83
N THR A 45 37.61 24.53 -1.30
CA THR A 45 37.60 23.36 -0.41
C THR A 45 37.28 22.11 -1.21
N ILE A 46 37.94 20.99 -0.92
CA ILE A 46 37.67 19.66 -1.50
C ILE A 46 36.20 19.27 -1.24
N ASP A 47 35.56 18.53 -2.15
CA ASP A 47 34.23 17.97 -1.91
C ASP A 47 34.29 16.76 -0.96
N ASP A 48 33.35 16.69 -0.02
CA ASP A 48 33.17 15.48 0.78
C ASP A 48 32.53 14.42 -0.10
N ASN A 49 33.35 13.51 -0.64
CA ASN A 49 32.87 12.26 -1.23
C ASN A 49 32.33 11.28 -0.16
N LEU A 50 31.83 11.81 0.96
CA LEU A 50 31.16 11.03 1.98
C LEU A 50 29.85 10.50 1.37
N PRO A 51 29.55 9.20 1.54
CA PRO A 51 28.33 8.65 1.00
C PRO A 51 27.16 9.45 1.56
N SER A 52 26.24 9.87 0.68
CA SER A 52 25.02 10.64 1.00
C SER A 52 24.02 9.81 1.82
N GLN A 53 24.47 9.16 2.88
CA GLN A 53 23.68 8.35 3.78
C GLN A 53 23.01 9.30 4.78
N THR A 54 21.88 9.86 4.36
CA THR A 54 20.92 10.43 5.31
C THR A 54 20.59 9.35 6.35
N LEU A 55 20.78 9.68 7.64
CA LEU A 55 20.50 8.83 8.81
C LEU A 55 19.04 8.32 8.89
N GLU A 56 18.12 8.80 8.05
CA GLU A 56 16.85 8.11 7.73
C GLU A 56 17.10 6.84 6.88
N GLN A 57 18.09 6.03 7.27
CA GLN A 57 18.28 4.69 6.73
C GLN A 57 17.31 3.75 7.45
N GLY A 58 16.06 3.82 7.04
CA GLY A 58 15.18 2.66 7.11
C GLY A 58 15.68 1.54 6.18
N LEU A 59 15.01 0.39 6.21
CA LEU A 59 15.27 -0.73 5.29
C LEU A 59 15.38 -0.24 3.83
N ASP A 60 16.48 -0.60 3.17
CA ASP A 60 16.72 -0.21 1.77
C ASP A 60 15.70 -0.90 0.85
N VAL A 61 15.25 -0.19 -0.19
CA VAL A 61 14.33 -0.71 -1.21
C VAL A 61 14.87 -1.99 -1.84
N LEU A 62 16.18 -2.11 -2.06
CA LEU A 62 16.80 -3.34 -2.58
C LEU A 62 16.64 -4.54 -1.63
N GLU A 63 16.78 -4.31 -0.32
CA GLU A 63 16.61 -5.35 0.69
C GLU A 63 15.15 -5.78 0.78
N ILE A 64 14.24 -4.81 0.78
CA ILE A 64 12.79 -5.06 0.78
C ILE A 64 12.39 -5.84 -0.48
N MET A 65 12.87 -5.44 -1.66
CA MET A 65 12.59 -6.08 -2.93
C MET A 65 13.04 -7.55 -2.93
N ARG A 66 14.27 -7.83 -2.48
CA ARG A 66 14.82 -9.21 -2.39
C ARG A 66 14.03 -10.06 -1.40
N ASN A 67 13.56 -9.45 -0.31
CA ASN A 67 12.84 -10.12 0.77
C ASN A 67 11.35 -9.76 0.82
N ILE A 68 10.71 -9.51 -0.33
CA ILE A 68 9.33 -9.03 -0.39
C ILE A 68 8.35 -9.94 0.36
N HIS A 69 8.61 -11.26 0.34
CA HIS A 69 7.84 -12.26 1.06
C HIS A 69 7.88 -12.10 2.58
N ILE A 70 9.01 -11.67 3.15
CA ILE A 70 9.15 -11.36 4.58
C ILE A 70 8.51 -10.01 4.88
N PHE A 71 8.73 -9.03 3.99
CA PHE A 71 8.24 -7.67 4.15
C PHE A 71 6.72 -7.62 4.28
N VAL A 72 5.99 -8.20 3.33
CA VAL A 72 4.51 -8.18 3.34
C VAL A 72 3.90 -8.93 4.53
N MET A 73 4.67 -9.85 5.14
CA MET A 73 4.27 -10.58 6.35
C MET A 73 4.53 -9.78 7.63
N LYS A 74 5.62 -9.01 7.68
CA LYS A 74 6.05 -8.27 8.87
C LYS A 74 5.50 -6.86 8.96
N TYR A 75 5.08 -6.26 7.85
CA TYR A 75 4.62 -4.88 7.81
C TYR A 75 3.14 -4.78 7.44
N PHE A 76 2.42 -3.92 8.15
CA PHE A 76 1.06 -3.53 7.79
C PHE A 76 1.05 -2.23 7.01
N TYR A 77 0.26 -2.23 5.95
CA TYR A 77 0.09 -1.08 5.09
C TYR A 77 -1.02 -0.16 5.62
N ASN A 78 -0.72 1.13 5.69
CA ASN A 78 -1.71 2.18 5.91
C ASN A 78 -1.94 2.93 4.59
N LEU A 79 -3.16 2.82 4.07
CA LEU A 79 -3.55 3.36 2.77
C LEU A 79 -3.53 4.90 2.75
N ASN A 80 -3.97 5.52 3.85
CA ASN A 80 -4.18 6.96 3.96
C ASN A 80 -2.85 7.70 4.06
N ASN A 81 -1.98 7.24 4.97
CA ASN A 81 -0.70 7.89 5.22
C ASN A 81 0.39 7.44 4.24
N GLN A 82 0.15 6.36 3.48
CA GLN A 82 1.15 5.69 2.64
C GLN A 82 2.42 5.39 3.44
N ILE A 83 2.24 4.66 4.55
CA ILE A 83 3.32 4.23 5.44
C ILE A 83 3.15 2.73 5.71
N PHE A 84 4.25 2.01 5.74
CA PHE A 84 4.32 0.65 6.28
C PHE A 84 4.80 0.69 7.72
N ILE A 85 4.16 -0.07 8.59
CA ILE A 85 4.48 -0.12 10.02
C ILE A 85 4.74 -1.58 10.38
N GLU A 86 5.88 -1.84 11.01
CA GLU A 86 6.20 -3.17 11.51
C GLU A 86 5.23 -3.55 12.63
N HIS A 87 4.62 -4.74 12.56
CA HIS A 87 3.61 -5.15 13.54
C HIS A 87 4.15 -6.01 14.69
N SER A 88 5.41 -6.44 14.59
CA SER A 88 6.10 -7.20 15.63
C SER A 88 7.56 -6.80 15.71
N THR A 89 7.95 -6.14 16.79
CA THR A 89 9.35 -5.80 17.05
C THR A 89 9.79 -6.35 18.41
N ASN A 90 11.00 -6.88 18.46
CA ASN A 90 11.69 -7.10 19.75
C ASN A 90 12.24 -5.79 20.34
N ASN A 91 12.26 -4.73 19.52
CA ASN A 91 12.76 -3.40 19.87
C ASN A 91 11.66 -2.54 20.50
N LYS A 92 12.08 -1.52 21.27
CA LYS A 92 11.18 -0.56 21.93
C LYS A 92 10.36 0.29 20.94
N ASN A 93 10.87 0.48 19.72
CA ASN A 93 10.27 1.32 18.68
C ASN A 93 9.89 0.45 17.48
N TYR A 94 8.78 0.78 16.83
CA TYR A 94 8.36 0.17 15.57
C TYR A 94 9.11 0.80 14.40
N ASN A 95 9.58 -0.02 13.47
CA ASN A 95 10.13 0.48 12.22
C ASN A 95 8.98 0.95 11.31
N THR A 96 9.19 2.09 10.65
CA THR A 96 8.24 2.62 9.67
C THR A 96 8.96 2.91 8.36
N ILE A 97 8.29 2.62 7.25
CA ILE A 97 8.79 2.92 5.91
C ILE A 97 7.80 3.88 5.26
N SER A 98 8.30 5.04 4.88
CA SER A 98 7.53 6.13 4.27
C SER A 98 8.04 6.46 2.87
N ILE A 99 7.29 7.29 2.15
CA ILE A 99 7.65 7.77 0.81
C ILE A 99 9.06 8.39 0.78
N LYS A 100 9.47 9.09 1.85
CA LYS A 100 10.79 9.72 1.95
C LYS A 100 11.93 8.69 1.93
N HIS A 101 11.76 7.59 2.67
CA HIS A 101 12.73 6.49 2.71
C HIS A 101 12.93 5.90 1.30
N ILE A 102 11.82 5.65 0.60
CA ILE A 102 11.87 5.14 -0.78
C ILE A 102 12.53 6.14 -1.72
N ALA A 103 12.18 7.42 -1.64
CA ALA A 103 12.79 8.47 -2.46
C ALA A 103 14.30 8.58 -2.22
N ASN A 104 14.75 8.37 -0.98
CA ASN A 104 16.17 8.34 -0.64
C ASN A 104 16.88 7.11 -1.25
N SER A 105 16.28 5.92 -1.18
CA SER A 105 16.82 4.73 -1.86
C SER A 105 16.89 4.92 -3.38
N ILE A 106 15.86 5.52 -4.00
CA ILE A 106 15.86 5.82 -5.45
C ILE A 106 16.95 6.84 -5.80
N ARG A 107 17.23 7.82 -4.93
CA ARG A 107 18.33 8.76 -5.13
C ARG A 107 19.70 8.06 -5.14
N THR A 108 19.90 7.10 -4.25
CA THR A 108 21.17 6.37 -4.13
C THR A 108 21.41 5.42 -5.30
N HIS A 109 20.36 4.72 -5.75
CA HIS A 109 20.51 3.62 -6.71
C HIS A 109 19.97 3.92 -8.11
N GLY A 110 19.33 5.07 -8.31
CA GLY A 110 18.71 5.47 -9.56
C GLY A 110 17.27 4.96 -9.76
N THR A 111 16.60 5.53 -10.76
CA THR A 111 15.19 5.25 -11.09
C THR A 111 14.97 3.83 -11.63
N GLY A 112 16.01 3.16 -12.15
CA GLY A 112 15.92 1.78 -12.67
C GLY A 112 15.50 0.74 -11.63
N ILE A 113 15.67 1.03 -10.33
CA ILE A 113 15.15 0.17 -9.25
C ILE A 113 13.62 0.05 -9.28
N MET A 114 12.91 1.09 -9.72
CA MET A 114 11.44 1.09 -9.74
C MET A 114 10.91 -0.07 -10.61
N ASN A 115 11.37 -0.17 -11.85
CA ASN A 115 10.98 -1.23 -12.79
C ASN A 115 11.35 -2.62 -12.26
N THR A 116 12.54 -2.74 -11.69
CA THR A 116 13.01 -4.00 -11.09
C THR A 116 12.12 -4.43 -9.92
N THR A 117 11.72 -3.48 -9.06
CA THR A 117 10.85 -3.72 -7.90
C THR A 117 9.45 -4.17 -8.31
N VAL A 118 8.90 -3.56 -9.37
CA VAL A 118 7.62 -3.97 -9.96
C VAL A 118 7.72 -5.40 -10.49
N ASN A 119 8.81 -5.78 -11.15
CA ASN A 119 9.03 -7.15 -11.63
C ASN A 119 9.11 -8.19 -10.50
N PHE A 120 9.85 -7.90 -9.42
CA PHE A 120 9.88 -8.79 -8.25
C PHE A 120 8.49 -8.92 -7.61
N THR A 121 7.73 -7.82 -7.57
CA THR A 121 6.36 -7.83 -7.07
C THR A 121 5.45 -8.67 -7.97
N TYR A 122 5.58 -8.56 -9.30
CA TYR A 122 4.88 -9.41 -10.27
C TYR A 122 5.17 -10.90 -10.02
N GLN A 123 6.45 -11.29 -9.84
CA GLN A 123 6.83 -12.67 -9.56
C GLN A 123 6.23 -13.18 -8.24
N PHE A 124 6.21 -12.33 -7.21
CA PHE A 124 5.57 -12.63 -5.93
C PHE A 124 4.06 -12.82 -6.09
N LEU A 125 3.38 -11.90 -6.76
CA LEU A 125 1.94 -11.96 -7.02
C LEU A 125 1.56 -13.20 -7.81
N ARG A 126 2.33 -13.59 -8.83
CA ARG A 126 2.11 -14.82 -9.60
C ARG A 126 2.06 -16.05 -8.70
N LYS A 127 3.00 -16.17 -7.76
CA LYS A 127 3.04 -17.29 -6.80
C LYS A 127 1.83 -17.26 -5.86
N LYS A 128 1.44 -16.07 -5.35
CA LYS A 128 0.30 -15.93 -4.44
C LYS A 128 -1.05 -16.13 -5.13
N LEU A 129 -1.20 -15.69 -6.38
CA LEU A 129 -2.40 -15.90 -7.19
C LEU A 129 -2.62 -17.38 -7.54
N LYS A 130 -1.55 -18.16 -7.69
CA LYS A 130 -1.66 -19.62 -7.81
C LYS A 130 -2.26 -20.25 -6.55
N ILE A 131 -1.74 -19.90 -5.37
CA ILE A 131 -2.27 -20.38 -4.08
C ILE A 131 -3.73 -19.91 -3.88
N PHE A 132 -4.03 -18.68 -4.29
CA PHE A 132 -5.39 -18.14 -4.27
C PHE A 132 -6.35 -18.97 -5.13
N SER A 133 -5.93 -19.36 -6.33
CA SER A 133 -6.73 -20.21 -7.22
C SER A 133 -6.92 -21.61 -6.65
N GLU A 134 -5.85 -22.22 -6.12
CA GLU A 134 -5.90 -23.53 -5.45
C GLU A 134 -6.88 -23.53 -4.26
N PHE A 135 -6.87 -22.46 -3.45
CA PHE A 135 -7.79 -22.30 -2.33
C PHE A 135 -9.27 -22.27 -2.77
N LEU A 136 -9.58 -21.51 -3.82
CA LEU A 136 -10.96 -21.42 -4.35
C LEU A 136 -11.38 -22.68 -5.11
N TYR A 137 -10.42 -23.50 -5.56
CA TYR A 137 -10.68 -24.76 -6.22
C TYR A 137 -10.98 -25.90 -5.23
N ASP A 138 -10.56 -25.78 -3.96
CA ASP A 138 -10.84 -26.76 -2.91
C ASP A 138 -12.35 -27.07 -2.83
N GLU A 139 -12.71 -28.34 -2.95
CA GLU A 139 -14.10 -28.81 -2.97
C GLU A 139 -14.88 -28.44 -1.71
N HIS A 140 -14.24 -28.35 -0.53
CA HIS A 140 -14.90 -27.92 0.69
C HIS A 140 -15.29 -26.44 0.67
N ILE A 141 -14.51 -25.60 0.00
CA ILE A 141 -14.81 -24.17 -0.17
C ILE A 141 -15.77 -23.96 -1.33
N LYS A 142 -15.42 -24.48 -2.51
CA LYS A 142 -16.18 -24.37 -3.74
C LYS A 142 -17.63 -24.84 -3.57
N SER A 143 -17.86 -25.99 -2.95
CA SER A 143 -19.22 -26.52 -2.74
C SER A 143 -20.07 -25.62 -1.83
N ARG A 144 -19.46 -24.97 -0.83
CA ARG A 144 -20.17 -24.02 0.06
C ARG A 144 -20.46 -22.71 -0.65
N LEU A 145 -19.50 -22.18 -1.42
CA LEU A 145 -19.69 -20.97 -2.22
C LEU A 145 -20.80 -21.15 -3.26
N LEU A 146 -20.85 -22.30 -3.93
CA LEU A 146 -21.92 -22.62 -4.87
C LEU A 146 -23.29 -22.72 -4.17
N LYS A 147 -23.36 -23.31 -2.98
CA LYS A 147 -24.60 -23.37 -2.18
C LYS A 147 -25.07 -21.99 -1.74
N ASP A 148 -24.15 -21.09 -1.37
CA ASP A 148 -24.46 -19.71 -1.01
C ASP A 148 -24.91 -18.90 -2.23
N GLN A 149 -24.24 -19.08 -3.36
CA GLN A 149 -24.57 -18.41 -4.62
C GLN A 149 -25.95 -18.83 -5.16
N CYS A 150 -26.25 -20.14 -5.18
CA CYS A 150 -27.56 -20.63 -5.58
C CYS A 150 -28.65 -20.06 -4.67
N TYR A 151 -28.45 -20.10 -3.35
CA TYR A 151 -29.41 -19.54 -2.41
C TYR A 151 -29.67 -18.04 -2.62
N PHE A 152 -28.62 -17.25 -2.87
CA PHE A 152 -28.76 -15.82 -3.16
C PHE A 152 -29.55 -15.58 -4.46
N ARG A 153 -29.27 -16.37 -5.51
CA ARG A 153 -30.00 -16.27 -6.78
C ARG A 153 -31.47 -16.66 -6.63
N ASP A 154 -31.75 -17.73 -5.89
CA ASP A 154 -33.09 -18.29 -5.75
C ASP A 154 -33.99 -17.44 -4.85
N ASN A 155 -33.41 -16.71 -3.88
CA ASN A 155 -34.16 -15.88 -2.92
C ASN A 155 -33.98 -14.37 -3.15
N LYS A 156 -33.50 -13.96 -4.33
CA LYS A 156 -33.15 -12.57 -4.63
C LYS A 156 -34.31 -11.58 -4.39
N THR A 157 -35.53 -11.98 -4.74
CA THR A 157 -36.75 -11.16 -4.55
C THR A 157 -37.19 -11.06 -3.10
N GLN A 158 -37.03 -12.13 -2.30
CA GLN A 158 -37.41 -12.15 -0.88
C GLN A 158 -36.39 -11.42 -0.01
N LEU A 159 -35.12 -11.41 -0.42
CA LEU A 159 -34.02 -10.80 0.32
C LEU A 159 -33.78 -9.33 -0.07
N ASP A 160 -34.63 -8.72 -0.90
CA ASP A 160 -34.43 -7.36 -1.42
C ASP A 160 -33.05 -7.19 -2.09
N SER A 161 -32.58 -8.25 -2.77
CA SER A 161 -31.22 -8.36 -3.34
C SER A 161 -30.05 -8.19 -2.34
N LYS A 162 -30.29 -8.30 -1.03
CA LYS A 162 -29.26 -8.18 0.01
C LYS A 162 -28.72 -9.53 0.43
N TYR A 163 -27.40 -9.66 0.54
CA TYR A 163 -26.79 -10.90 1.03
C TYR A 163 -26.96 -11.03 2.56
N PRO A 164 -27.52 -12.14 3.09
CA PRO A 164 -27.83 -12.27 4.52
C PRO A 164 -26.58 -12.37 5.41
N TYR A 165 -26.58 -11.61 6.51
CA TYR A 165 -25.50 -11.62 7.50
C TYR A 165 -25.33 -12.99 8.16
N GLU A 166 -26.43 -13.66 8.53
CA GLU A 166 -26.41 -14.94 9.23
C GLU A 166 -25.76 -16.03 8.37
N ARG A 167 -25.90 -15.98 7.04
CA ARG A 167 -25.23 -16.91 6.12
C ARG A 167 -23.72 -16.68 6.13
N ALA A 168 -23.25 -15.44 6.02
CA ALA A 168 -21.84 -15.12 6.08
C ALA A 168 -21.21 -15.56 7.42
N ASP A 169 -21.91 -15.31 8.54
CA ASP A 169 -21.46 -15.74 9.87
C ASP A 169 -21.44 -17.27 10.03
N ARG A 170 -22.47 -17.97 9.55
CA ARG A 170 -22.51 -19.44 9.52
C ARG A 170 -21.38 -20.02 8.66
N PHE A 171 -21.06 -19.40 7.53
CA PHE A 171 -19.95 -19.83 6.68
C PHE A 171 -18.61 -19.67 7.41
N ASN A 172 -18.35 -18.51 8.02
CA ASN A 172 -17.15 -18.25 8.82
C ASN A 172 -17.01 -19.28 9.96
N LYS A 173 -18.05 -19.46 10.78
CA LYS A 173 -18.08 -20.46 11.87
C LYS A 173 -17.96 -21.90 11.34
N GLY A 174 -18.57 -22.20 10.21
CA GLY A 174 -18.54 -23.52 9.58
C GLY A 174 -17.16 -23.91 9.04
N ILE A 175 -16.33 -22.95 8.61
CA ILE A 175 -14.94 -23.20 8.24
C ILE A 175 -14.08 -23.43 9.49
N ARG A 176 -14.30 -22.69 10.58
CA ARG A 176 -13.59 -22.93 11.85
C ARG A 176 -13.75 -24.37 12.34
N LYS A 177 -14.95 -24.95 12.18
CA LYS A 177 -15.26 -26.34 12.58
C LYS A 177 -14.62 -27.41 11.72
N LEU A 178 -14.33 -27.12 10.44
CA LEU A 178 -13.59 -28.07 9.58
C LEU A 178 -12.15 -28.26 10.08
N ASN A 179 -11.59 -27.25 10.74
CA ASN A 179 -10.22 -27.23 11.19
C ASN A 179 -10.00 -27.95 12.53
N LYS A 180 -10.49 -29.20 12.67
CA LYS A 180 -10.09 -30.09 13.77
C LYS A 180 -8.61 -30.51 13.67
N GLY A 181 -7.93 -30.18 12.57
CA GLY A 181 -6.47 -30.16 12.46
C GLY A 181 -6.01 -28.70 12.38
N VAL A 182 -5.65 -28.13 13.53
CA VAL A 182 -4.97 -26.84 13.61
C VAL A 182 -3.69 -26.94 12.79
N SER A 183 -3.50 -26.11 11.75
CA SER A 183 -2.17 -25.92 11.18
C SER A 183 -1.23 -25.48 12.31
N ASP A 184 0.06 -25.86 12.30
CA ASP A 184 1.02 -25.68 13.42
C ASP A 184 1.00 -24.32 14.14
N ASN A 185 0.46 -23.26 13.51
CA ASN A 185 0.35 -21.90 14.02
C ASN A 185 -1.02 -21.47 14.63
N GLY A 186 -2.01 -22.36 14.77
CA GLY A 186 -3.30 -21.98 15.41
C GLY A 186 -4.30 -21.24 14.51
N LEU A 187 -4.01 -21.07 13.23
CA LEU A 187 -4.83 -20.28 12.28
C LEU A 187 -5.90 -21.12 11.59
N THR A 188 -7.08 -20.53 11.37
CA THR A 188 -8.14 -21.17 10.59
C THR A 188 -7.84 -21.09 9.09
N TYR A 189 -8.42 -21.99 8.30
CA TYR A 189 -8.24 -21.96 6.84
C TYR A 189 -8.69 -20.61 6.22
N LEU A 190 -9.75 -19.99 6.77
CA LEU A 190 -10.20 -18.67 6.36
C LEU A 190 -9.23 -17.55 6.80
N ASP A 191 -8.57 -17.69 7.96
CA ASP A 191 -7.54 -16.74 8.38
C ASP A 191 -6.32 -16.80 7.45
N GLN A 192 -5.91 -18.00 7.02
CA GLN A 192 -4.83 -18.16 6.05
C GLN A 192 -5.17 -17.49 4.72
N PHE A 193 -6.42 -17.61 4.27
CA PHE A 193 -6.89 -16.93 3.06
C PHE A 193 -6.96 -15.41 3.22
N ARG A 194 -7.43 -14.92 4.37
CA ARG A 194 -7.38 -13.49 4.70
C ARG A 194 -5.95 -12.97 4.63
N LEU A 195 -4.99 -13.65 5.27
CA LEU A 195 -3.58 -13.29 5.25
C LEU A 195 -3.01 -13.31 3.83
N LEU A 196 -3.37 -14.30 3.01
CA LEU A 196 -2.98 -14.36 1.61
C LEU A 196 -3.44 -13.10 0.85
N ILE A 197 -4.69 -12.69 1.02
CA ILE A 197 -5.24 -11.48 0.40
C ILE A 197 -4.54 -10.22 0.94
N THR A 198 -4.30 -10.15 2.26
CA THR A 198 -3.54 -9.06 2.87
C THR A 198 -2.12 -8.96 2.29
N TYR A 199 -1.42 -10.07 2.09
CA TYR A 199 -0.07 -10.08 1.52
C TYR A 199 -0.05 -9.63 0.07
N ILE A 200 -1.07 -10.00 -0.72
CA ILE A 200 -1.26 -9.49 -2.09
C ILE A 200 -1.44 -7.97 -2.04
N GLY A 201 -2.31 -7.47 -1.17
CA GLY A 201 -2.55 -6.02 -1.05
C GLY A 201 -1.38 -5.23 -0.47
N ASN A 202 -0.61 -5.79 0.47
CA ASN A 202 0.62 -5.18 0.97
C ASN A 202 1.68 -5.06 -0.15
N ALA A 203 1.81 -6.08 -1.02
CA ALA A 203 2.70 -6.01 -2.17
C ALA A 203 2.27 -4.89 -3.15
N LEU A 204 0.97 -4.72 -3.37
CA LEU A 204 0.42 -3.64 -4.20
C LEU A 204 0.59 -2.26 -3.53
N GLY A 205 0.41 -2.17 -2.22
CA GLY A 205 0.72 -0.98 -1.43
C GLY A 205 2.20 -0.59 -1.53
N TYR A 206 3.09 -1.58 -1.65
CA TYR A 206 4.52 -1.36 -1.86
C TYR A 206 4.81 -0.80 -3.25
N VAL A 207 4.22 -1.37 -4.31
CA VAL A 207 4.31 -0.80 -5.67
C VAL A 207 3.80 0.63 -5.69
N ARG A 208 2.68 0.91 -5.01
CA ARG A 208 2.17 2.27 -4.86
C ARG A 208 3.18 3.20 -4.20
N MET A 209 3.83 2.75 -3.14
CA MET A 209 4.80 3.56 -2.41
C MET A 209 6.06 3.80 -3.24
N ILE A 210 6.51 2.80 -4.01
CA ILE A 210 7.61 2.93 -4.99
C ILE A 210 7.28 4.00 -6.02
N ARG A 211 6.06 3.97 -6.56
CA ARG A 211 5.56 5.00 -7.46
C ARG A 211 5.58 6.38 -6.83
N SER A 212 4.98 6.53 -5.64
CA SER A 212 4.94 7.82 -4.93
C SER A 212 6.35 8.32 -4.58
N GLY A 213 7.27 7.42 -4.20
CA GLY A 213 8.66 7.74 -3.91
C GLY A 213 9.44 8.19 -5.15
N GLY A 214 9.21 7.53 -6.29
CA GLY A 214 9.77 7.93 -7.57
C GLY A 214 9.26 9.29 -8.04
N LEU A 215 7.95 9.54 -7.93
CA LEU A 215 7.36 10.85 -8.22
C LEU A 215 7.92 11.95 -7.30
N HIS A 216 8.05 11.67 -6.00
CA HIS A 216 8.64 12.62 -5.05
C HIS A 216 10.12 12.91 -5.37
N PHE A 217 10.88 11.89 -5.78
CA PHE A 217 12.25 12.08 -6.25
C PHE A 217 12.30 12.95 -7.51
N CYS A 218 11.53 12.59 -8.55
CA CYS A 218 11.53 13.31 -9.83
C CYS A 218 11.03 14.75 -9.68
N SER A 219 9.99 14.99 -8.88
CA SER A 219 9.44 16.33 -8.66
C SER A 219 10.44 17.31 -8.05
N ASN A 220 11.31 16.84 -7.14
CA ASN A 220 12.36 17.68 -6.58
C ASN A 220 13.40 18.05 -7.65
N THR A 221 13.78 17.10 -8.51
CA THR A 221 14.80 17.32 -9.54
C THR A 221 14.29 18.17 -10.70
N VAL A 222 13.01 18.00 -11.05
CA VAL A 222 12.35 18.68 -12.18
C VAL A 222 11.85 20.08 -11.80
N SER A 223 11.88 20.46 -10.52
CA SER A 223 11.48 21.80 -10.05
C SER A 223 12.21 22.97 -10.73
N PHE A 224 13.35 22.70 -11.37
CA PHE A 224 14.16 23.68 -12.10
C PHE A 224 13.85 23.75 -13.60
N ILE A 225 12.96 22.90 -14.11
CA ILE A 225 12.58 22.85 -15.52
C ILE A 225 11.26 23.60 -15.69
N PRO A 226 11.22 24.69 -16.48
CA PRO A 226 10.04 25.55 -16.59
C PRO A 226 8.88 24.92 -17.36
N ASP A 227 9.16 24.14 -18.41
CA ASP A 227 8.17 23.41 -19.21
C ASP A 227 8.63 21.97 -19.44
N LEU A 228 7.80 21.00 -19.05
CA LEU A 228 8.05 19.57 -19.18
C LEU A 228 7.55 18.99 -20.50
N ASP A 229 6.62 19.69 -21.15
CA ASP A 229 6.00 19.26 -22.40
C ASP A 229 6.82 19.75 -23.61
N ASN A 230 7.47 20.92 -23.48
CA ASN A 230 8.39 21.47 -24.48
C ASN A 230 9.79 21.69 -23.92
N ILE A 231 10.53 20.60 -23.75
CA ILE A 231 11.93 20.65 -23.33
C ILE A 231 12.78 21.03 -24.56
N ILE A 232 13.26 22.27 -24.60
CA ILE A 232 14.19 22.74 -25.64
C ILE A 232 15.53 22.02 -25.44
N PRO A 233 16.05 21.29 -26.43
CA PRO A 233 17.35 20.62 -26.32
C PRO A 233 18.45 21.65 -26.08
N LEU A 234 19.20 21.48 -24.98
CA LEU A 234 20.31 22.35 -24.65
C LEU A 234 21.47 22.17 -25.63
N GLU A 235 21.61 20.98 -26.23
CA GLU A 235 22.56 20.70 -27.31
C GLU A 235 22.40 21.68 -28.49
N ASP A 236 21.16 21.89 -28.94
CA ASP A 236 20.86 22.76 -30.09
C ASP A 236 21.20 24.22 -29.78
N MET A 237 20.85 24.71 -28.58
CA MET A 237 21.22 26.06 -28.14
C MET A 237 22.74 26.26 -28.04
N CYS A 238 23.46 25.22 -27.62
CA CYS A 238 24.92 25.29 -27.52
C CYS A 238 25.60 25.33 -28.90
N LEU A 239 25.00 24.66 -29.90
CA LEU A 239 25.45 24.69 -31.28
C LEU A 239 25.13 26.04 -31.96
N GLU A 240 23.95 26.61 -31.70
CA GLU A 240 23.53 27.92 -32.21
C GLU A 240 24.45 29.05 -31.71
N GLU A 241 24.85 29.00 -30.44
CA GLU A 241 25.76 29.98 -29.82
C GLU A 241 27.25 29.73 -30.09
N ASN A 242 27.59 28.72 -30.92
CA ASN A 242 28.97 28.31 -31.23
C ASN A 242 29.85 28.05 -29.97
N LEU A 243 29.28 27.41 -28.95
CA LEU A 243 30.02 27.02 -27.75
C LEU A 243 31.01 25.88 -28.04
N SER A 244 31.91 25.60 -27.09
CA SER A 244 32.92 24.55 -27.25
C SER A 244 32.28 23.15 -27.41
N ARG A 245 33.00 22.22 -28.04
CA ARG A 245 32.55 20.82 -28.17
C ARG A 245 32.29 20.18 -26.81
N ASP A 246 33.12 20.48 -25.81
CA ASP A 246 32.93 19.97 -24.45
C ASP A 246 31.62 20.47 -23.82
N CYS A 247 31.20 21.71 -24.11
CA CYS A 247 29.90 22.24 -23.69
C CYS A 247 28.74 21.54 -24.40
N ALA A 248 28.85 21.27 -25.70
CA ALA A 248 27.82 20.53 -26.45
C ALA A 248 27.68 19.08 -25.95
N ASP A 249 28.77 18.39 -25.66
CA ASP A 249 28.74 17.02 -25.12
C ASP A 249 28.14 16.98 -23.69
N ALA A 250 28.43 17.99 -22.87
CA ALA A 250 27.82 18.14 -21.55
C ALA A 250 26.31 18.45 -21.66
N ALA A 251 25.92 19.32 -22.59
CA ALA A 251 24.53 19.67 -22.86
C ALA A 251 23.73 18.43 -23.31
N LYS A 252 24.26 17.66 -24.25
CA LYS A 252 23.68 16.38 -24.69
C LYS A 252 23.47 15.38 -23.56
N SER A 253 24.45 15.28 -22.66
CA SER A 253 24.35 14.41 -21.49
C SER A 253 23.23 14.87 -20.55
N LEU A 254 23.10 16.19 -20.35
CA LEU A 254 22.02 16.77 -19.57
C LEU A 254 20.65 16.54 -20.20
N ASP A 255 20.51 16.76 -21.52
CA ASP A 255 19.26 16.52 -22.26
C ASP A 255 18.82 15.06 -22.15
N THR A 256 19.76 14.12 -22.24
CA THR A 256 19.50 12.69 -22.06
C THR A 256 18.95 12.41 -20.65
N ILE A 257 19.55 13.01 -19.62
CA ILE A 257 19.13 12.86 -18.22
C ILE A 257 17.74 13.46 -17.99
N ILE A 258 17.48 14.66 -18.51
CA ILE A 258 16.20 15.34 -18.42
C ILE A 258 15.09 14.53 -19.10
N ASN A 259 15.34 14.06 -20.32
CA ASN A 259 14.40 13.20 -21.05
C ASN A 259 14.11 11.91 -20.30
N ASN A 260 15.12 11.27 -19.71
CA ASN A 260 14.93 10.08 -18.89
C ASN A 260 14.09 10.37 -17.62
N MET A 261 14.27 11.52 -16.99
CA MET A 261 13.45 11.94 -15.84
C MET A 261 12.00 12.24 -16.22
N SER A 262 11.77 12.97 -17.32
CA SER A 262 10.43 13.26 -17.84
C SER A 262 9.69 11.96 -18.20
N ARG A 263 10.36 11.03 -18.87
CA ARG A 263 9.82 9.69 -19.15
C ARG A 263 9.52 8.91 -17.87
N SER A 264 10.43 8.92 -16.89
CA SER A 264 10.23 8.22 -15.61
C SER A 264 9.03 8.77 -14.82
N LEU A 265 8.75 10.07 -14.92
CA LEU A 265 7.57 10.71 -14.32
C LEU A 265 6.27 10.18 -14.95
N THR A 266 6.29 9.96 -16.26
CA THR A 266 5.14 9.54 -17.07
C THR A 266 4.90 8.03 -16.96
N GLU A 267 5.94 7.21 -17.13
CA GLU A 267 5.90 5.73 -17.06
C GLU A 267 5.51 5.24 -15.65
N GLY A 268 5.84 6.01 -14.59
CA GLY A 268 5.45 5.69 -13.22
C GLY A 268 3.95 5.60 -13.01
N THR A 269 3.13 6.17 -13.91
CA THR A 269 1.66 6.21 -13.75
C THR A 269 0.94 4.90 -14.09
N GLU A 270 1.55 3.98 -14.85
CA GLU A 270 0.84 2.81 -15.41
C GLU A 270 1.13 1.45 -14.74
N TYR A 271 1.91 1.40 -13.66
CA TYR A 271 2.29 0.12 -13.05
C TYR A 271 1.10 -0.72 -12.58
N PHE A 272 0.02 -0.09 -12.11
CA PHE A 272 -1.18 -0.80 -11.67
C PHE A 272 -1.92 -1.44 -12.83
N LYS A 273 -2.17 -0.68 -13.90
CA LYS A 273 -2.72 -1.16 -15.16
C LYS A 273 -1.95 -2.36 -15.70
N LEU A 274 -0.62 -2.28 -15.78
CA LEU A 274 0.22 -3.38 -16.25
C LEU A 274 0.01 -4.65 -15.42
N LEU A 275 0.03 -4.54 -14.08
CA LEU A 275 -0.21 -5.70 -13.21
C LEU A 275 -1.62 -6.26 -13.38
N VAL A 276 -2.64 -5.41 -13.48
CA VAL A 276 -4.03 -5.84 -13.69
C VAL A 276 -4.18 -6.57 -15.03
N ASP A 277 -3.70 -5.99 -16.12
CA ASP A 277 -3.88 -6.51 -17.47
C ASP A 277 -3.18 -7.85 -17.67
N VAL A 278 -1.94 -7.98 -17.17
CA VAL A 278 -1.17 -9.23 -17.27
C VAL A 278 -1.86 -10.38 -16.53
N PHE A 279 -2.42 -10.13 -15.34
CA PHE A 279 -3.10 -11.20 -14.59
C PHE A 279 -4.56 -11.41 -15.01
N ALA A 280 -5.24 -10.39 -15.54
CA ALA A 280 -6.62 -10.50 -16.00
C ALA A 280 -6.74 -11.49 -17.15
N THR A 281 -5.80 -11.49 -18.10
CA THR A 281 -5.81 -12.42 -19.24
C THR A 281 -5.74 -13.88 -18.80
N GLU A 282 -4.86 -14.20 -17.84
CA GLU A 282 -4.67 -15.57 -17.34
C GLU A 282 -5.81 -16.03 -16.42
N LEU A 283 -6.26 -15.16 -15.50
CA LEU A 283 -7.24 -15.53 -14.48
C LEU A 283 -8.68 -15.55 -15.00
N ARG A 284 -9.01 -14.78 -16.04
CA ARG A 284 -10.35 -14.79 -16.67
C ARG A 284 -10.55 -15.93 -17.67
N ASN A 285 -9.55 -16.81 -17.84
CA ASN A 285 -9.66 -17.97 -18.72
C ASN A 285 -10.85 -18.86 -18.31
N PRO A 286 -11.64 -19.40 -19.26
CA PRO A 286 -12.75 -20.31 -18.97
C PRO A 286 -12.36 -21.58 -18.20
N LYS A 287 -11.07 -21.93 -18.11
CA LYS A 287 -10.61 -23.00 -17.20
C LYS A 287 -10.76 -22.65 -15.71
N ASN A 288 -10.82 -21.36 -15.38
CA ASN A 288 -10.83 -20.83 -14.02
C ASN A 288 -12.23 -20.36 -13.58
N ILE A 289 -13.28 -21.11 -13.91
CA ILE A 289 -14.68 -20.76 -13.57
C ILE A 289 -14.87 -20.60 -12.04
N HIS A 290 -14.16 -21.39 -11.23
CA HIS A 290 -14.23 -21.33 -9.77
C HIS A 290 -13.87 -19.94 -9.21
N LEU A 291 -13.03 -19.17 -9.90
CA LEU A 291 -12.64 -17.83 -9.47
C LEU A 291 -13.79 -16.82 -9.51
N ARG A 292 -14.80 -17.05 -10.36
CA ARG A 292 -15.98 -16.17 -10.43
C ARG A 292 -16.75 -16.13 -9.12
N ASN A 293 -16.65 -17.15 -8.29
CA ASN A 293 -17.33 -17.23 -7.01
C ASN A 293 -16.62 -16.44 -5.89
N PHE A 294 -15.51 -15.75 -6.20
CA PHE A 294 -14.77 -14.96 -5.23
C PHE A 294 -15.61 -13.85 -4.58
N HIS A 295 -16.53 -13.21 -5.30
CA HIS A 295 -17.38 -12.16 -4.71
C HIS A 295 -18.25 -12.65 -3.54
N ILE A 296 -18.62 -13.94 -3.52
CA ILE A 296 -19.43 -14.58 -2.46
C ILE A 296 -18.60 -14.87 -1.19
N ILE A 297 -17.28 -15.08 -1.30
CA ILE A 297 -16.43 -15.31 -0.13
C ILE A 297 -16.03 -14.00 0.58
N ILE A 298 -16.24 -12.83 -0.06
CA ILE A 298 -15.88 -11.54 0.55
C ILE A 298 -16.70 -11.26 1.82
N PRO A 299 -18.04 -11.40 1.87
CA PRO A 299 -18.80 -11.22 3.11
C PRO A 299 -18.25 -11.99 4.32
N PRO A 300 -18.06 -13.33 4.29
CA PRO A 300 -17.50 -14.05 5.43
C PRO A 300 -16.05 -13.65 5.74
N LEU A 301 -15.25 -13.26 4.75
CA LEU A 301 -13.90 -12.74 4.97
C LEU A 301 -13.89 -11.40 5.69
N THR A 302 -14.81 -10.49 5.37
CA THR A 302 -14.89 -9.19 6.05
C THR A 302 -15.25 -9.34 7.52
N ILE A 303 -16.13 -10.29 7.88
CA ILE A 303 -16.43 -10.64 9.28
C ILE A 303 -15.15 -11.15 9.97
N ASN A 304 -14.47 -12.10 9.35
CA ASN A 304 -13.24 -12.67 9.89
C ASN A 304 -12.13 -11.61 10.06
N PHE A 305 -12.02 -10.65 9.14
CA PHE A 305 -11.08 -9.54 9.21
C PHE A 305 -11.42 -8.57 10.35
N VAL A 306 -12.67 -8.14 10.48
CA VAL A 306 -13.11 -7.23 11.55
C VAL A 306 -12.89 -7.85 12.93
N GLU A 307 -13.23 -9.13 13.11
CA GLU A 307 -12.96 -9.85 14.36
C GLU A 307 -11.47 -9.85 14.72
N HIS A 308 -10.60 -10.13 13.74
CA HIS A 308 -9.16 -10.13 13.93
C HIS A 308 -8.60 -8.73 14.24
N LEU A 309 -9.09 -7.70 13.56
CA LEU A 309 -8.66 -6.32 13.78
C LEU A 309 -9.01 -5.83 15.19
N ILE A 310 -10.23 -6.14 15.67
CA ILE A 310 -10.65 -5.82 17.04
C ILE A 310 -9.74 -6.52 18.05
N ILE A 311 -9.44 -7.81 17.87
CA ILE A 311 -8.51 -8.56 18.74
C ILE A 311 -7.13 -7.90 18.76
N ASN A 312 -6.62 -7.45 17.61
CA ASN A 312 -5.31 -6.79 17.54
C ASN A 312 -5.30 -5.39 18.18
N LYS A 313 -6.39 -4.64 18.04
CA LYS A 313 -6.58 -3.35 18.74
C LYS A 313 -6.68 -3.54 20.25
N GLU A 314 -7.36 -4.57 20.72
CA GLU A 314 -7.41 -4.91 22.15
C GLU A 314 -6.03 -5.29 22.72
N LYS A 315 -5.21 -6.05 21.96
CA LYS A 315 -3.83 -6.38 22.35
C LYS A 315 -2.95 -5.13 22.48
N MET A 316 -3.12 -4.14 21.60
CA MET A 316 -2.46 -2.83 21.70
C MET A 316 -2.86 -2.11 22.99
N ASN A 317 -4.17 -2.02 23.27
CA ASN A 317 -4.67 -1.37 24.48
C ASN A 317 -4.15 -2.03 25.77
N ARG A 318 -3.92 -3.34 25.75
CA ARG A 318 -3.35 -4.11 26.88
C ARG A 318 -1.82 -4.04 26.97
N LYS A 319 -1.13 -3.24 26.14
CA LYS A 319 0.34 -3.14 26.06
C LYS A 319 1.04 -4.50 25.90
N SER A 320 0.42 -5.44 25.18
CA SER A 320 1.06 -6.71 24.87
C SER A 320 2.29 -6.48 24.00
N LYS A 321 3.40 -7.20 24.28
CA LYS A 321 4.66 -7.07 23.53
C LYS A 321 4.59 -7.59 22.09
N THR A 322 3.55 -8.35 21.72
CA THR A 322 3.44 -9.01 20.42
C THR A 322 2.04 -8.93 19.81
N GLY A 323 1.99 -8.66 18.50
CA GLY A 323 0.78 -8.79 17.67
C GLY A 323 -0.26 -7.70 17.84
N GLY A 324 0.16 -6.49 18.22
CA GLY A 324 -0.70 -5.33 18.28
C GLY A 324 -0.62 -4.52 16.98
N ALA A 325 -1.75 -4.25 16.36
CA ALA A 325 -1.82 -3.42 15.16
C ALA A 325 -3.08 -2.59 15.12
N PHE A 326 -2.93 -1.34 14.70
CA PHE A 326 -4.02 -0.38 14.64
C PHE A 326 -4.61 -0.23 13.22
N THR A 327 -3.84 -0.58 12.18
CA THR A 327 -4.25 -0.54 10.76
C THR A 327 -3.73 -1.77 10.02
N ASP A 328 -4.53 -2.28 9.07
CA ASP A 328 -4.18 -3.36 8.14
C ASP A 328 -4.98 -3.17 6.84
N ASP A 329 -4.70 -2.08 6.11
CA ASP A 329 -5.42 -1.76 4.86
C ASP A 329 -4.97 -2.63 3.69
N GLY A 330 -3.93 -3.46 3.89
CA GLY A 330 -3.49 -4.47 2.93
C GLY A 330 -4.62 -5.41 2.51
N PHE A 331 -5.48 -5.81 3.46
CA PHE A 331 -6.64 -6.62 3.13
C PHE A 331 -7.59 -5.92 2.15
N ALA A 332 -7.96 -4.67 2.42
CA ALA A 332 -8.87 -3.90 1.58
C ALA A 332 -8.28 -3.67 0.17
N MET A 333 -6.98 -3.34 0.09
CA MET A 333 -6.26 -3.20 -1.18
C MET A 333 -6.24 -4.52 -1.98
N GLY A 334 -6.00 -5.65 -1.31
CA GLY A 334 -6.00 -6.97 -1.93
C GLY A 334 -7.37 -7.37 -2.48
N VAL A 335 -8.45 -7.14 -1.72
CA VAL A 335 -9.82 -7.41 -2.18
C VAL A 335 -10.16 -6.55 -3.41
N ALA A 336 -9.88 -5.25 -3.36
CA ALA A 336 -10.15 -4.34 -4.49
C ALA A 336 -9.40 -4.78 -5.76
N TYR A 337 -8.14 -5.16 -5.64
CA TYR A 337 -7.35 -5.67 -6.75
C TYR A 337 -7.91 -6.96 -7.34
N LEU A 338 -8.22 -7.95 -6.50
CA LEU A 338 -8.77 -9.23 -6.95
C LEU A 338 -10.14 -9.06 -7.62
N LEU A 339 -11.00 -8.19 -7.08
CA LEU A 339 -12.27 -7.82 -7.71
C LEU A 339 -12.07 -7.21 -9.10
N LYS A 340 -11.07 -6.34 -9.26
CA LYS A 340 -10.73 -5.76 -10.56
C LYS A 340 -10.20 -6.80 -11.54
N VAL A 341 -9.21 -7.59 -11.13
CA VAL A 341 -8.56 -8.58 -12.00
C VAL A 341 -9.54 -9.64 -12.47
N LEU A 342 -10.50 -10.04 -11.63
CA LEU A 342 -11.54 -11.02 -11.98
C LEU A 342 -12.80 -10.42 -12.63
N ASP A 343 -12.89 -9.10 -12.70
CA ASP A 343 -14.05 -8.36 -13.21
C ASP A 343 -15.36 -8.60 -12.42
N LEU A 344 -15.25 -8.74 -11.10
CA LEU A 344 -16.37 -9.09 -10.22
C LEU A 344 -16.93 -7.89 -9.44
N ASN A 345 -16.61 -6.66 -9.86
CA ASN A 345 -17.05 -5.46 -9.15
C ASN A 345 -18.57 -5.34 -9.12
N HIS A 346 -19.24 -5.52 -10.26
CA HIS A 346 -20.70 -5.44 -10.36
C HIS A 346 -21.38 -6.56 -9.56
N ASP A 347 -20.86 -7.79 -9.64
CA ASP A 347 -21.40 -8.92 -8.89
C ASP A 347 -21.29 -8.69 -7.38
N PHE A 348 -20.18 -8.13 -6.91
CA PHE A 348 -20.02 -7.76 -5.51
C PHE A 348 -20.95 -6.64 -5.08
N ASP A 349 -21.09 -5.58 -5.88
CA ASP A 349 -21.99 -4.46 -5.58
C ASP A 349 -23.45 -4.91 -5.51
N SER A 350 -23.83 -5.92 -6.31
CA SER A 350 -25.17 -6.52 -6.30
C SER A 350 -25.53 -7.24 -4.99
N LEU A 351 -24.56 -7.55 -4.13
CA LEU A 351 -24.79 -8.19 -2.84
C LEU A 351 -25.28 -7.21 -1.77
N HIS A 352 -25.08 -5.89 -1.98
CA HIS A 352 -25.39 -4.84 -1.01
C HIS A 352 -24.87 -5.13 0.42
N TRP A 353 -23.72 -5.81 0.53
CA TRP A 353 -23.23 -6.42 1.76
C TRP A 353 -23.10 -5.42 2.94
N PHE A 354 -22.45 -4.28 2.71
CA PHE A 354 -22.23 -3.28 3.74
C PHE A 354 -23.53 -2.64 4.23
N GLN A 355 -24.56 -2.56 3.37
CA GLN A 355 -25.88 -2.11 3.77
C GLN A 355 -26.53 -3.13 4.72
N THR A 356 -26.49 -4.43 4.39
CA THR A 356 -26.99 -5.49 5.29
C THR A 356 -26.31 -5.46 6.65
N VAL A 357 -24.99 -5.29 6.67
CA VAL A 357 -24.21 -5.22 7.91
C VAL A 357 -24.66 -4.04 8.77
N ASN A 358 -24.83 -2.86 8.15
CA ASN A 358 -25.26 -1.66 8.86
C ASN A 358 -26.68 -1.81 9.43
N GLU A 359 -27.61 -2.33 8.64
CA GLU A 359 -29.00 -2.60 9.05
C GLU A 359 -29.04 -3.57 10.24
N LYS A 360 -28.27 -4.66 10.18
CA LYS A 360 -28.18 -5.66 11.25
C LYS A 360 -27.69 -5.07 12.58
N TYR A 361 -26.61 -4.29 12.55
CA TYR A 361 -26.08 -3.66 13.77
C TYR A 361 -27.00 -2.57 14.32
N ASN A 362 -27.69 -1.81 13.45
CA ASN A 362 -28.67 -0.82 13.89
C ASN A 362 -29.87 -1.49 14.57
N LEU A 363 -30.41 -2.58 14.01
CA LEU A 363 -31.50 -3.35 14.61
C LEU A 363 -31.12 -3.94 15.97
N GLU A 364 -29.91 -4.51 16.10
CA GLU A 364 -29.42 -5.02 17.39
C GLU A 364 -29.26 -3.91 18.44
N LYS A 365 -28.79 -2.73 18.04
CA LYS A 365 -28.71 -1.55 18.93
C LYS A 365 -30.09 -1.07 19.36
N GLU A 366 -31.05 -1.00 18.45
CA GLU A 366 -32.43 -0.65 18.78
C GLU A 366 -33.06 -1.65 19.75
N ALA A 367 -32.79 -2.95 19.58
CA ALA A 367 -33.26 -3.97 20.50
C ALA A 367 -32.69 -3.80 21.92
N ILE A 368 -31.38 -3.53 22.03
CA ILE A 368 -30.71 -3.25 23.31
C ILE A 368 -31.26 -1.97 23.95
N ASN A 369 -31.49 -0.92 23.15
CA ASN A 369 -32.07 0.34 23.64
C ASN A 369 -33.53 0.16 24.13
N LYS A 370 -34.30 -0.72 23.49
CA LYS A 370 -35.66 -1.09 23.93
C LYS A 370 -35.62 -1.90 25.22
N GLN A 371 -34.73 -2.89 25.34
CA GLN A 371 -34.54 -3.67 26.57
C GLN A 371 -34.10 -2.79 27.74
N GLY A 372 -33.13 -1.89 27.53
CA GLY A 372 -32.67 -0.94 28.53
C GLY A 372 -33.75 0.05 29.02
N LYS A 373 -34.77 0.33 28.21
CA LYS A 373 -35.94 1.15 28.61
C LYS A 373 -37.01 0.36 29.37
N ILE A 374 -37.12 -0.94 29.15
CA ILE A 374 -38.14 -1.81 29.76
C ILE A 374 -37.68 -2.31 31.14
N GLU A 375 -36.39 -2.62 31.31
CA GLU A 375 -35.83 -3.20 32.55
C GLU A 375 -35.15 -2.16 33.46
N SER A 376 -35.43 -0.87 33.23
CA SER A 376 -34.67 0.28 33.75
C SER A 376 -34.77 0.54 35.27
N ARG A 377 -35.27 -0.38 36.10
CA ARG A 377 -35.57 -0.07 37.51
C ARG A 377 -34.89 -0.89 38.60
N GLU A 378 -34.30 -2.08 38.38
CA GLU A 378 -33.88 -2.89 39.53
C GLU A 378 -32.52 -3.63 39.46
N ASP A 379 -31.76 -3.63 38.35
CA ASP A 379 -30.54 -4.45 38.27
C ASP A 379 -29.31 -3.75 37.65
N ASP A 380 -28.42 -3.22 38.50
CA ASP A 380 -27.18 -2.53 38.12
C ASP A 380 -26.23 -3.44 37.30
N LYS A 381 -26.24 -4.75 37.55
CA LYS A 381 -25.41 -5.72 36.80
C LYS A 381 -25.90 -5.90 35.36
N LEU A 382 -27.22 -5.86 35.17
CA LEU A 382 -27.85 -5.95 33.86
C LEU A 382 -27.55 -4.70 33.04
N GLN A 383 -27.62 -3.50 33.65
CA GLN A 383 -27.25 -2.24 33.01
C GLN A 383 -25.77 -2.21 32.57
N GLN A 384 -24.86 -2.71 33.41
CA GLN A 384 -23.45 -2.83 33.04
C GLN A 384 -23.25 -3.77 31.85
N THR A 385 -23.96 -4.90 31.84
CA THR A 385 -23.90 -5.89 30.74
C THR A 385 -24.44 -5.31 29.44
N LEU A 386 -25.57 -4.59 29.48
CA LEU A 386 -26.16 -3.91 28.34
C LEU A 386 -25.25 -2.80 27.79
N SER A 387 -24.63 -2.00 28.67
CA SER A 387 -23.67 -0.97 28.30
C SER A 387 -22.43 -1.54 27.61
N LEU A 388 -21.85 -2.63 28.13
CA LEU A 388 -20.72 -3.31 27.51
C LEU A 388 -21.08 -3.91 26.15
N THR A 389 -22.28 -4.46 26.02
CA THR A 389 -22.78 -5.01 24.75
C THR A 389 -22.99 -3.92 23.72
N SER A 390 -23.59 -2.78 24.09
CA SER A 390 -23.75 -1.62 23.21
C SER A 390 -22.40 -1.12 22.71
N LYS A 391 -21.43 -0.90 23.61
CA LYS A 391 -20.07 -0.48 23.24
C LYS A 391 -19.41 -1.45 22.27
N ARG A 392 -19.60 -2.76 22.49
CA ARG A 392 -19.08 -3.78 21.56
C ARG A 392 -19.72 -3.63 20.18
N LEU A 393 -21.04 -3.47 20.08
CA LEU A 393 -21.69 -3.26 18.78
C LEU A 393 -21.24 -1.96 18.10
N ASP A 394 -21.02 -0.88 18.86
CA ASP A 394 -20.45 0.37 18.37
C ASP A 394 -19.08 0.14 17.73
N THR A 395 -18.18 -0.57 18.41
CA THR A 395 -16.85 -0.90 17.88
C THR A 395 -16.95 -1.71 16.59
N TYR A 396 -17.79 -2.76 16.54
CA TYR A 396 -17.92 -3.57 15.31
C TYR A 396 -18.45 -2.72 14.14
N GLN A 397 -19.47 -1.88 14.35
CA GLN A 397 -20.01 -1.02 13.29
C GLN A 397 -18.97 0.00 12.81
N GLN A 398 -18.18 0.59 13.71
CA GLN A 398 -17.10 1.49 13.35
C GLN A 398 -16.04 0.79 12.50
N GLU A 399 -15.59 -0.42 12.87
CA GLU A 399 -14.61 -1.17 12.10
C GLU A 399 -15.11 -1.56 10.70
N PHE A 400 -16.38 -1.97 10.58
CA PHE A 400 -16.99 -2.24 9.27
C PHE A 400 -17.08 -0.98 8.41
N THR A 401 -17.36 0.18 9.01
CA THR A 401 -17.41 1.46 8.31
C THR A 401 -16.03 1.87 7.81
N LEU A 402 -14.99 1.72 8.65
CA LEU A 402 -13.61 1.97 8.26
C LEU A 402 -13.18 1.04 7.11
N LEU A 403 -13.52 -0.25 7.20
CA LEU A 403 -13.25 -1.20 6.12
C LEU A 403 -13.95 -0.81 4.82
N TYR A 404 -15.20 -0.35 4.88
CA TYR A 404 -15.93 0.14 3.71
C TYR A 404 -15.22 1.33 3.06
N TYR A 405 -14.75 2.30 3.84
CA TYR A 405 -14.01 3.45 3.32
C TYR A 405 -12.66 3.06 2.74
N SER A 406 -11.90 2.18 3.41
CA SER A 406 -10.62 1.67 2.89
C SER A 406 -10.82 0.89 1.59
N LEU A 407 -11.85 0.04 1.50
CA LEU A 407 -12.16 -0.72 0.28
C LEU A 407 -12.63 0.19 -0.86
N SER A 408 -13.51 1.14 -0.58
CA SER A 408 -14.01 2.09 -1.59
C SER A 408 -12.86 2.95 -2.12
N SER A 409 -12.00 3.44 -1.24
CA SER A 409 -10.78 4.17 -1.61
C SER A 409 -9.84 3.30 -2.44
N ALA A 410 -9.65 2.04 -2.05
CA ALA A 410 -8.82 1.09 -2.80
C ALA A 410 -9.34 0.83 -4.22
N ARG A 411 -10.67 0.70 -4.39
CA ARG A 411 -11.31 0.47 -5.70
C ARG A 411 -11.09 1.62 -6.68
N ILE A 412 -11.07 2.87 -6.19
CA ILE A 412 -10.87 4.06 -7.03
C ILE A 412 -9.52 4.01 -7.78
N PHE A 413 -8.46 3.47 -7.16
CA PHE A 413 -7.15 3.34 -7.81
C PHE A 413 -7.20 2.47 -9.07
N PHE A 414 -8.10 1.49 -9.09
CA PHE A 414 -8.27 0.58 -10.22
C PHE A 414 -9.41 1.00 -11.18
N GLN A 415 -10.15 2.06 -10.86
CA GLN A 415 -11.23 2.62 -11.70
C GLN A 415 -10.75 3.82 -12.51
N LYS A 416 -10.02 4.75 -11.89
CA LYS A 416 -9.58 6.00 -12.55
C LYS A 416 -8.76 5.77 -13.82
N GLU A 417 -8.01 4.68 -13.90
CA GLU A 417 -7.16 4.37 -15.06
C GLU A 417 -7.93 3.89 -16.30
N GLN A 418 -9.20 3.49 -16.16
CA GLN A 418 -10.07 3.19 -17.32
C GLN A 418 -10.62 4.47 -17.97
N ILE A 419 -10.96 5.48 -17.17
CA ILE A 419 -11.53 6.74 -17.65
C ILE A 419 -10.51 7.48 -18.53
N THR A 420 -9.26 7.57 -18.07
CA THR A 420 -8.16 8.16 -18.87
C THR A 420 -7.91 7.38 -20.16
N THR A 421 -8.08 6.06 -20.17
CA THR A 421 -7.87 5.25 -21.38
C THR A 421 -9.04 5.37 -22.36
N GLU A 422 -10.26 5.63 -21.89
CA GLU A 422 -11.45 5.86 -22.73
C GLU A 422 -11.51 7.27 -23.31
N GLU A 423 -11.07 8.28 -22.57
CA GLU A 423 -10.95 9.67 -23.05
C GLU A 423 -9.89 9.77 -24.17
N VAL A 424 -8.69 9.20 -23.95
CA VAL A 424 -7.63 9.17 -25.00
C VAL A 424 -8.06 8.38 -26.24
N LYS A 425 -8.92 7.36 -26.12
CA LYS A 425 -9.46 6.62 -27.27
C LYS A 425 -10.58 7.35 -28.01
N LYS A 426 -11.26 8.29 -27.37
CA LYS A 426 -12.23 9.18 -28.02
C LYS A 426 -11.50 10.29 -28.77
N ASP A 427 -10.48 10.89 -28.16
CA ASP A 427 -9.68 11.94 -28.78
C ASP A 427 -8.82 11.45 -29.95
N ALA A 428 -8.49 10.15 -30.02
CA ALA A 428 -7.80 9.54 -31.16
C ALA A 428 -8.75 9.07 -32.29
N LYS A 429 -10.07 9.22 -32.12
CA LYS A 429 -11.10 8.85 -33.09
C LYS A 429 -11.88 10.05 -33.65
N GLU A 430 -11.68 11.23 -33.08
CA GLU A 430 -12.00 12.53 -33.70
C GLU A 430 -10.76 13.05 -34.43
#